data_AF-A0A7J4N1A3-F1
#
_entry.id   AF-A0A7J4N1A3-F1
#
_cell.length_a   1.000
_cell.length_b   1.000
_cell.length_c   1.000
_cell.angle_alpha   90.00
_cell.angle_beta   90.00
_cell.angle_gamma   90.00
#
_symmetry.space_group_name_H-M   'P 1'
#
loop_
_entity.id
_entity.type
_entity.pdbx_description
1 polymer ?
#
loop_
_entity_poly.entity_id
_entity_poly.type
_entity_poly.pdbx_seq_one_letter_code
_entity_poly.pdbx_strand_id
1 'polypeptide(L)'
;MTYVGLFSIAVLVLGIVLIAGFSYDVTFGLWRDHITVNQERNPFSTYKLNPTWGIVIAQTNEILRRTAPEDEEIQRYCNFVDRMLDWNSREEIWARAMSSWKDIMGDEDPFLFYLSEEARKDLDESADSLEDF
;
A
#
# COMPACT_ATOMS: atom_id res chain seq x y z
N MET A 1 -22.48 -56.80 -17.69
CA MET A 1 -21.30 -56.52 -16.84
C MET A 1 -20.43 -55.40 -17.42
N THR A 2 -19.95 -55.48 -18.66
CA THR A 2 -19.08 -54.44 -19.27
C THR A 2 -19.74 -53.06 -19.37
N TYR A 3 -21.01 -52.96 -19.79
CA TYR A 3 -21.73 -51.67 -19.84
C TYR A 3 -21.92 -51.01 -18.47
N VAL A 4 -22.08 -51.83 -17.41
CA VAL A 4 -22.20 -51.33 -16.04
C VAL A 4 -20.85 -50.78 -15.54
N GLY A 5 -19.75 -51.44 -15.89
CA GLY A 5 -18.40 -50.94 -15.59
C GLY A 5 -18.05 -49.66 -16.36
N LEU A 6 -18.45 -49.54 -17.63
CA LEU A 6 -18.23 -48.32 -18.39
C LEU A 6 -19.05 -47.14 -17.83
N PHE A 7 -20.31 -47.41 -17.45
CA PHE A 7 -21.18 -46.42 -16.85
C PHE A 7 -20.67 -45.97 -15.46
N SER A 8 -20.18 -46.88 -14.63
CA SER A 8 -19.65 -46.52 -13.30
C SER A 8 -18.39 -45.66 -13.41
N ILE A 9 -17.49 -45.94 -14.36
CA ILE A 9 -16.31 -45.10 -14.62
C ILE A 9 -16.74 -43.72 -15.09
N ALA A 10 -17.69 -43.61 -16.01
CA ALA A 10 -18.19 -42.32 -16.49
C ALA A 10 -18.78 -41.47 -15.35
N VAL A 11 -19.60 -42.08 -14.49
CA VAL A 11 -20.18 -41.41 -13.32
C VAL A 11 -19.10 -41.01 -12.30
N LEU A 12 -18.11 -41.88 -12.06
CA LEU A 12 -17.00 -41.59 -11.15
C LEU A 12 -16.19 -40.37 -11.62
N VAL A 13 -15.81 -40.35 -12.90
CA VAL A 13 -15.03 -39.24 -13.48
C VAL A 13 -15.82 -37.94 -13.39
N LEU A 14 -17.10 -37.96 -13.76
CA LEU A 14 -17.98 -36.79 -13.62
C LEU A 14 -18.07 -36.32 -12.16
N GLY A 15 -18.21 -37.25 -11.22
CA GLY A 15 -18.25 -36.95 -9.78
C GLY A 15 -16.97 -36.28 -9.29
N ILE A 16 -15.81 -36.80 -9.68
CA ILE A 16 -14.50 -36.23 -9.30
C ILE A 16 -14.35 -34.81 -9.86
N VAL A 17 -14.67 -34.60 -11.13
CA VAL A 17 -14.58 -33.27 -11.76
C VAL A 17 -15.51 -32.27 -11.07
N LEU A 18 -16.74 -32.66 -10.76
CA LEU A 18 -17.70 -31.80 -10.06
C LEU A 18 -17.25 -31.48 -8.63
N ILE A 19 -16.73 -32.46 -7.88
CA ILE A 19 -16.20 -32.23 -6.53
C ILE A 19 -14.99 -31.30 -6.58
N ALA A 20 -14.06 -31.52 -7.51
CA ALA A 20 -12.90 -30.67 -7.67
C ALA A 20 -13.29 -29.23 -8.01
N GLY A 21 -14.23 -29.03 -8.94
CA GLY A 21 -14.76 -27.71 -9.29
C GLY A 21 -15.48 -27.05 -8.11
N PHE A 22 -16.32 -27.79 -7.40
CA PHE A 22 -17.03 -27.27 -6.23
C PHE A 22 -16.08 -26.86 -5.10
N SER A 23 -15.10 -27.71 -4.76
CA SER A 23 -14.08 -27.39 -3.76
C SER A 23 -13.25 -26.18 -4.18
N TYR A 24 -12.89 -26.08 -5.46
CA TYR A 24 -12.22 -24.90 -6.00
C TYR A 24 -13.08 -23.64 -5.82
N ASP A 25 -14.33 -23.65 -6.24
CA ASP A 25 -15.21 -22.48 -6.17
C ASP A 25 -15.43 -22.00 -4.73
N VAL A 26 -15.63 -22.92 -3.77
CA VAL A 26 -15.82 -22.57 -2.36
C VAL A 26 -14.55 -22.01 -1.73
N THR A 27 -13.39 -22.66 -1.93
CA THR A 27 -12.13 -22.22 -1.34
C THR A 27 -11.65 -20.90 -1.96
N PHE A 28 -11.69 -20.77 -3.28
CA PHE A 28 -11.27 -19.56 -3.98
C PHE A 28 -12.29 -18.42 -3.83
N GLY A 29 -13.57 -18.72 -3.65
CA GLY A 29 -14.58 -17.73 -3.28
C GLY A 29 -14.26 -17.05 -1.96
N LEU A 30 -14.01 -17.84 -0.92
CA LEU A 30 -13.60 -17.33 0.40
C LEU A 30 -12.27 -16.59 0.36
N TRP A 31 -11.31 -17.07 -0.42
CA TRP A 31 -10.03 -16.38 -0.61
C TRP A 31 -10.19 -15.01 -1.28
N ARG A 32 -11.06 -14.92 -2.30
CA ARG A 32 -11.38 -13.65 -2.95
C ARG A 32 -11.99 -12.67 -1.95
N ASP A 33 -12.97 -13.11 -1.17
CA ASP A 33 -13.63 -12.27 -0.16
C ASP A 33 -12.63 -11.81 0.91
N HIS A 34 -11.70 -12.69 1.31
CA HIS A 34 -10.62 -12.33 2.22
C HIS A 34 -9.70 -11.23 1.66
N ILE A 35 -9.32 -11.31 0.38
CA ILE A 35 -8.52 -10.26 -0.27
C ILE A 35 -9.29 -8.93 -0.31
N THR A 36 -10.57 -8.96 -0.66
CA THR A 36 -11.43 -7.76 -0.66
C THR A 36 -11.47 -7.12 0.72
N VAL A 37 -11.71 -7.91 1.78
CA VAL A 37 -11.72 -7.39 3.16
C VAL A 37 -10.36 -6.82 3.55
N ASN A 38 -9.25 -7.46 3.16
CA ASN A 38 -7.91 -6.93 3.43
C ASN A 38 -7.67 -5.60 2.71
N GLN A 39 -8.19 -5.43 1.49
CA GLN A 39 -8.09 -4.18 0.75
C GLN A 39 -8.98 -3.08 1.37
N GLU A 40 -10.21 -3.39 1.73
CA GLU A 40 -11.11 -2.42 2.40
C GLU A 40 -10.55 -1.95 3.76
N ARG A 41 -9.90 -2.87 4.49
CA ARG A 41 -9.23 -2.58 5.76
C ARG A 41 -7.86 -1.93 5.59
N ASN A 42 -7.31 -1.88 4.37
CA ASN A 42 -6.02 -1.26 4.14
C ASN A 42 -6.16 0.26 4.40
N PRO A 43 -5.52 0.77 5.46
CA PRO A 43 -5.69 2.17 5.81
C PRO A 43 -5.13 3.09 4.72
N PHE A 44 -4.13 2.64 3.95
CA PHE A 44 -3.50 3.42 2.88
C PHE A 44 -4.33 3.51 1.58
N SER A 45 -5.38 2.70 1.44
CA SER A 45 -6.35 2.87 0.34
C SER A 45 -7.54 3.75 0.72
N THR A 46 -7.71 4.04 2.02
CA THR A 46 -8.93 4.67 2.53
C THR A 46 -8.67 6.05 3.16
N TYR A 47 -7.64 6.19 4.00
CA TYR A 47 -7.40 7.43 4.76
C TYR A 47 -5.94 7.79 5.05
N LYS A 48 -5.01 6.83 5.05
CA LYS A 48 -3.57 7.09 5.15
C LYS A 48 -2.98 7.31 3.76
N LEU A 49 -1.92 8.10 3.69
CA LEU A 49 -1.27 8.44 2.43
C LEU A 49 -0.07 7.52 2.19
N ASN A 50 -0.01 6.93 0.99
CA ASN A 50 1.17 6.16 0.61
C ASN A 50 2.36 7.10 0.28
N PRO A 51 3.61 6.66 0.43
CA PRO A 51 4.78 7.53 0.27
C PRO A 51 4.91 8.15 -1.12
N THR A 52 4.62 7.40 -2.18
CA THR A 52 4.69 7.89 -3.57
C THR A 52 3.71 9.02 -3.84
N TRP A 53 2.45 8.89 -3.41
CA TRP A 53 1.47 9.98 -3.49
C TRP A 53 1.84 11.13 -2.55
N GLY A 54 2.47 10.84 -1.42
CA GLY A 54 3.06 11.82 -0.52
C GLY A 54 4.02 12.77 -1.22
N ILE A 55 4.97 12.24 -1.99
CA ILE A 55 5.93 13.05 -2.77
C ILE A 55 5.20 13.92 -3.79
N VAL A 56 4.25 13.36 -4.54
CA VAL A 56 3.49 14.11 -5.55
C VAL A 56 2.71 15.25 -4.91
N ILE A 57 1.99 14.98 -3.81
CA ILE A 57 1.23 16.00 -3.08
C ILE A 57 2.17 17.08 -2.56
N ALA A 58 3.30 16.72 -1.96
CA ALA A 58 4.28 17.67 -1.47
C ALA A 58 4.80 18.61 -2.56
N GLN A 59 5.16 18.06 -3.73
CA GLN A 59 5.60 18.86 -4.88
C GLN A 59 4.51 19.81 -5.36
N THR A 60 3.26 19.33 -5.48
CA THR A 60 2.14 20.20 -5.88
C THR A 60 1.81 21.27 -4.85
N ASN A 61 1.91 20.94 -3.55
CA ASN A 61 1.69 21.87 -2.45
C ASN A 61 2.69 23.03 -2.48
N GLU A 62 3.96 22.70 -2.71
CA GLU A 62 5.02 23.70 -2.84
C GLU A 62 4.85 24.58 -4.09
N ILE A 63 4.44 23.99 -5.22
CA ILE A 63 4.10 24.77 -6.42
C ILE A 63 2.94 25.73 -6.15
N LEU A 64 1.89 25.25 -5.48
CA LEU A 64 0.73 26.08 -5.13
C LEU A 64 1.12 27.24 -4.21
N ARG A 65 1.92 26.94 -3.18
CA ARG A 65 2.47 27.92 -2.23
C ARG A 65 3.23 29.03 -2.94
N ARG A 66 4.05 28.69 -3.93
CA ARG A 66 4.84 29.65 -4.74
C ARG A 66 4.01 30.44 -5.73
N THR A 67 2.91 29.87 -6.22
CA THR A 67 2.04 30.50 -7.22
C THR A 67 1.16 31.59 -6.59
N ALA A 68 0.76 31.41 -5.33
CA ALA A 68 -0.05 32.38 -4.59
C ALA A 68 0.51 32.65 -3.18
N PRO A 69 1.67 33.33 -3.08
CA PRO A 69 2.35 33.55 -1.81
C PRO A 69 1.58 34.50 -0.86
N GLU A 70 0.85 35.46 -1.42
CA GLU A 70 0.12 36.50 -0.66
C GLU A 70 -1.32 36.10 -0.29
N ASP A 71 -1.79 34.93 -0.75
CA ASP A 71 -3.15 34.46 -0.47
C ASP A 71 -3.19 33.67 0.84
N GLU A 72 -3.74 34.27 1.90
CA GLU A 72 -3.83 33.67 3.23
C GLU A 72 -4.60 32.34 3.27
N GLU A 73 -5.62 32.16 2.42
CA GLU A 73 -6.40 30.91 2.40
C GLU A 73 -5.59 29.78 1.77
N ILE A 74 -4.85 30.09 0.71
CA ILE A 74 -3.93 29.14 0.06
C ILE A 74 -2.80 28.78 1.01
N GLN A 75 -2.18 29.74 1.70
CA GLN A 75 -1.14 29.45 2.68
C GLN A 75 -1.67 28.57 3.83
N ARG A 76 -2.90 28.83 4.31
CA ARG A 76 -3.56 28.01 5.33
C ARG A 76 -3.77 26.57 4.86
N TYR A 77 -4.20 26.37 3.61
CA TYR A 77 -4.34 25.03 3.02
C TYR A 77 -2.98 24.33 2.91
N CYS A 78 -1.96 25.01 2.40
CA CYS A 78 -0.64 24.43 2.22
C CYS A 78 -0.05 23.96 3.57
N ASN A 79 -0.23 24.76 4.63
CA ASN A 79 0.19 24.40 5.98
C ASN A 79 -0.58 23.20 6.56
N PHE A 80 -1.84 23.01 6.16
CA PHE A 80 -2.59 21.80 6.53
C PHE A 80 -2.01 20.56 5.85
N VAL A 81 -1.69 20.66 4.55
CA VAL A 81 -1.09 19.56 3.78
C VAL A 81 0.28 19.17 4.35
N ASP A 82 1.12 20.13 4.72
CA ASP A 82 2.44 19.85 5.32
C ASP A 82 2.32 19.06 6.63
N ARG A 83 1.39 19.45 7.51
CA ARG A 83 1.12 18.69 8.75
C ARG A 83 0.59 17.28 8.48
N MET A 84 -0.21 17.13 7.43
CA MET A 84 -0.73 15.82 7.03
C MET A 84 0.40 14.93 6.50
N LEU A 85 1.35 15.47 5.72
CA LEU A 85 2.53 14.76 5.25
C LEU A 85 3.46 14.35 6.41
N ASP A 86 3.73 15.26 7.34
CA ASP A 86 4.54 14.99 8.55
C ASP A 86 3.92 13.91 9.44
N TRP A 87 2.59 13.91 9.58
CA TRP A 87 1.91 12.86 10.33
C TRP A 87 2.01 11.49 9.64
N ASN A 88 1.84 11.44 8.31
CA ASN A 88 1.94 10.18 7.56
C ASN A 88 3.37 9.63 7.51
N SER A 89 4.40 10.48 7.50
CA SER A 89 5.79 10.02 7.44
C SER A 89 6.22 9.19 8.66
N ARG A 90 5.47 9.24 9.75
CA ARG A 90 5.72 8.46 10.98
C ARG A 90 5.20 7.01 10.90
N GLU A 91 4.52 6.67 9.81
CA GLU A 91 3.96 5.33 9.62
C GLU A 91 5.03 4.36 9.08
N GLU A 92 4.96 3.10 9.49
CA GLU A 92 5.94 2.07 9.12
C GLU A 92 6.14 1.92 7.60
N ILE A 93 5.08 2.13 6.80
CA ILE A 93 5.18 2.06 5.33
C ILE A 93 6.13 3.12 4.76
N TRP A 94 6.23 4.28 5.40
CA TRP A 94 7.12 5.35 4.99
C TRP A 94 8.57 4.99 5.34
N ALA A 95 8.82 4.42 6.51
CA ALA A 95 10.13 3.89 6.88
C ALA A 95 10.60 2.78 5.93
N ARG A 96 9.70 1.84 5.56
CA ARG A 96 9.99 0.80 4.56
C ARG A 96 10.29 1.38 3.19
N ALA A 97 9.54 2.41 2.77
CA ALA A 97 9.80 3.08 1.50
C ALA A 97 11.14 3.82 1.51
N MET A 98 11.47 4.49 2.62
CA MET A 98 12.75 5.19 2.79
C MET A 98 13.94 4.23 2.70
N SER A 99 13.94 3.12 3.45
CA SER A 99 14.99 2.08 3.35
C SER A 99 15.08 1.52 1.92
N SER A 100 13.94 1.21 1.30
CA SER A 100 13.93 0.75 -0.09
C SER A 100 14.47 1.81 -1.08
N TRP A 101 14.21 3.09 -0.86
CA TRP A 101 14.77 4.16 -1.69
C TRP A 101 16.26 4.30 -1.49
N LYS A 102 16.78 4.17 -0.26
CA LYS A 102 18.22 4.18 0.02
C LYS A 102 18.94 3.08 -0.77
N ASP A 103 18.45 1.85 -0.66
CA ASP A 103 19.01 0.68 -1.35
C ASP A 103 18.94 0.81 -2.88
N ILE A 104 17.76 1.15 -3.42
CA ILE A 104 17.54 1.20 -4.87
C ILE A 104 18.29 2.37 -5.52
N MET A 105 18.29 3.54 -4.88
CA MET A 105 18.87 4.76 -5.45
C MET A 105 20.37 4.89 -5.14
N GLY A 106 20.88 4.14 -4.17
CA GLY A 106 22.26 4.26 -3.68
C GLY A 106 22.54 5.61 -3.02
N ASP A 107 21.51 6.24 -2.47
CA ASP A 107 21.57 7.52 -1.77
C ASP A 107 21.24 7.28 -0.30
N GLU A 108 22.16 7.62 0.61
CA GLU A 108 22.01 7.40 2.04
C GLU A 108 20.98 8.34 2.67
N ASP A 109 20.69 9.50 2.04
CA ASP A 109 19.71 10.48 2.53
C ASP A 109 18.82 11.02 1.39
N PRO A 110 17.81 10.24 0.94
CA PRO A 110 16.77 10.75 0.05
C PRO A 110 16.06 11.98 0.63
N PHE A 111 16.46 13.17 0.16
CA PHE A 111 16.02 14.41 0.79
C PHE A 111 14.53 14.74 0.57
N LEU A 112 13.74 14.55 1.63
CA LEU A 112 12.32 14.91 1.67
C LEU A 112 12.13 16.35 2.19
N PHE A 113 12.21 17.32 1.27
CA PHE A 113 12.21 18.76 1.58
C PHE A 113 10.98 19.26 2.37
N TYR A 114 9.85 18.57 2.23
CA TYR A 114 8.56 18.94 2.82
C TYR A 114 8.38 18.46 4.26
N LEU A 115 9.30 17.64 4.76
CA LEU A 115 9.31 17.20 6.15
C LEU A 115 10.12 18.17 7.02
N SER A 116 9.73 18.27 8.28
CA SER A 116 10.54 18.94 9.30
C SER A 116 11.88 18.21 9.50
N GLU A 117 12.89 18.89 10.03
CA GLU A 117 14.18 18.25 10.33
C GLU A 117 14.03 17.10 11.33
N GLU A 118 13.18 17.30 12.35
CA GLU A 118 12.80 16.26 13.32
C GLU A 118 12.14 15.07 12.62
N ALA A 119 11.12 15.29 11.78
CA ALA A 119 10.42 14.19 11.12
C ALA A 119 11.28 13.44 10.09
N ARG A 120 12.21 14.13 9.40
CA ARG A 120 13.19 13.46 8.54
C ARG A 120 14.09 12.55 9.36
N LYS A 121 14.64 13.06 10.47
CA LYS A 121 15.51 12.30 11.35
C LYS A 121 14.80 11.08 11.93
N ASP A 122 13.58 11.25 12.44
CA ASP A 122 12.78 10.15 12.98
C ASP A 122 12.48 9.08 11.91
N LEU A 123 12.17 9.51 10.68
CA LEU A 123 11.92 8.61 9.56
C LEU A 123 13.20 7.85 9.17
N ASP A 124 14.34 8.53 9.17
CA ASP A 124 15.65 7.96 8.86
C ASP A 124 16.05 6.89 9.87
N GLU A 125 15.97 7.21 11.17
CA GLU A 125 16.21 6.25 12.26
C GLU A 125 15.24 5.05 12.20
N SER A 126 13.97 5.31 11.86
CA SER A 126 12.98 4.24 11.69
C SER A 126 13.31 3.33 10.50
N ALA A 127 13.78 3.89 9.39
CA ALA A 127 14.17 3.14 8.21
C ALA A 127 15.36 2.23 8.49
N ASP A 128 16.39 2.75 9.15
CA ASP A 128 17.60 1.98 9.50
C ASP A 128 17.27 0.84 10.49
N SER A 129 16.34 1.07 11.42
CA SER A 129 15.92 0.04 12.38
C SER A 129 15.19 -1.15 11.74
N LEU A 130 14.68 -1.01 10.51
CA LEU A 130 14.02 -2.08 9.78
C LEU A 130 15.01 -3.03 9.10
N GLU A 131 16.25 -2.60 8.85
CA GLU A 131 17.28 -3.44 8.22
C GLU A 131 17.91 -4.46 9.20
N ASP A 132 17.73 -4.24 10.51
CA ASP A 132 18.26 -5.09 11.58
C ASP A 132 17.40 -6.35 11.89
N PHE A 133 16.33 -6.62 11.14
CA PHE A 133 15.40 -7.76 11.35
C PHE A 133 15.37 -8.80 10.23
#